data_AF-W4F9H7-F1
#
_entry.id   AF-W4F9H7-F1
#
_cell.length_a   1.000
_cell.length_b   1.000
_cell.length_c   1.000
_cell.angle_alpha   90.00
_cell.angle_beta   90.00
_cell.angle_gamma   90.00
#
_symmetry.space_group_name_H-M   'P 1'
#
loop_
_entity.id
_entity.type
_entity.pdbx_description
1 polymer ?
#
loop_
_entity_poly.entity_id
_entity_poly.type
_entity_poly.pdbx_seq_one_letter_code
_entity_poly.pdbx_strand_id
1 'polypeptide(L)'
;MVETQGRGTLHLHLLAWVYSAPRSTSEFEARLQADLNYEAMVLKYSEGIVSNSLSIDLLQTPCKACEHVDTKYEALDPPLTAFEKPRRSEGVLPKEPIMAKCGHCNTMVSSQHLVRQALFHSRPTVWPVELPKLSHSAIDKYLNEEASFLKSTAGKEYDPERAHDHMRSSFQAYLAGTVHMESNVDYQELLAGARANLEESNTASNTYVAPDKDPFCLDPIYRELSSMPFGPNETRLPDETVLFVIATLASVLQVHWWSHCSSCFKQSRNTRGAQMCRYLIPRARVEVGRIGTSAILLVRRLGEEYINGYSDVILCAFKCNHDIQIMIGGAEMAERIYYACKYTTKGQQKRELSTAEGGVALSDEVKCRRRLASLMFDMTRKQEIAGPLCALYLLRESCAYTSHFYKKMSIRHVLKFLHQHSDTPFQLEVATNIKGITRPQLGECDASHIESSNDGSESDSSDLESDDEEDTSPLAGPSRPEKSTLFVPVGPAEDYINRPDGMCKDISWFEFTSKFFRANCADGTSSDK
;
A
#
# COMPACT_ATOMS: atom_id res chain seq x y z
N MET A 1 7.34 -2.00 -7.83
CA MET A 1 7.82 -0.63 -8.15
C MET A 1 7.63 0.22 -6.92
N VAL A 2 8.68 0.92 -6.48
CA VAL A 2 8.68 1.71 -5.25
C VAL A 2 8.69 3.20 -5.62
N GLU A 3 7.76 3.98 -5.08
CA GLU A 3 7.77 5.45 -5.13
C GLU A 3 7.79 6.03 -3.73
N THR A 4 8.37 7.21 -3.55
CA THR A 4 8.30 7.93 -2.28
C THR A 4 7.03 8.77 -2.28
N GLN A 5 6.16 8.53 -1.31
CA GLN A 5 5.01 9.38 -1.03
C GLN A 5 5.39 10.52 -0.07
N GLY A 6 4.50 11.50 0.08
CA GLY A 6 4.74 12.65 0.94
C GLY A 6 5.18 12.24 2.36
N ARG A 7 6.06 13.04 2.98
CA ARG A 7 6.70 12.77 4.27
C ARG A 7 7.74 11.63 4.24
N GLY A 8 8.29 11.31 3.07
CA GLY A 8 9.35 10.30 2.93
C GLY A 8 8.91 8.86 3.17
N THR A 9 7.63 8.52 2.98
CA THR A 9 7.15 7.14 3.14
C THR A 9 7.29 6.36 1.82
N LEU A 10 7.55 5.05 1.89
CA LEU A 10 7.57 4.21 0.71
C LEU A 10 6.15 3.83 0.30
N HIS A 11 5.90 3.80 -1.00
CA HIS A 11 4.71 3.22 -1.59
C HIS A 11 5.10 2.21 -2.65
N LEU A 12 4.48 1.05 -2.59
CA LEU A 12 4.92 -0.10 -3.34
C LEU A 12 3.72 -0.79 -4.01
N HIS A 13 3.82 -0.97 -5.33
CA HIS A 13 2.96 -1.87 -6.09
C HIS A 13 3.74 -3.12 -6.46
N LEU A 14 3.22 -4.30 -6.08
CA LEU A 14 3.78 -5.60 -6.41
C LEU A 14 2.74 -6.46 -7.13
N LEU A 15 3.23 -7.26 -8.08
CA LEU A 15 2.54 -8.43 -8.57
C LEU A 15 3.49 -9.61 -8.37
N ALA A 16 3.03 -10.62 -7.61
CA ALA A 16 3.80 -11.81 -7.31
C ALA A 16 3.07 -13.03 -7.88
N TRP A 17 3.75 -13.79 -8.72
CA TRP A 17 3.27 -15.09 -9.18
C TRP A 17 3.91 -16.18 -8.35
N VAL A 18 3.09 -17.00 -7.71
CA VAL A 18 3.55 -18.14 -6.93
C VAL A 18 3.94 -19.27 -7.87
N TYR A 19 5.17 -19.77 -7.74
CA TYR A 19 5.65 -20.89 -8.54
C TYR A 19 4.75 -22.11 -8.35
N SER A 20 4.40 -22.79 -9.45
CA SER A 20 3.48 -23.95 -9.48
C SER A 20 2.02 -23.68 -9.09
N ALA A 21 1.63 -22.41 -8.92
CA ALA A 21 0.22 -22.04 -8.83
C ALA A 21 -0.53 -22.38 -10.13
N PRO A 22 -1.85 -22.63 -10.08
CA PRO A 22 -2.66 -22.85 -11.26
C PRO A 22 -2.55 -21.70 -12.26
N ARG A 23 -2.56 -22.03 -13.56
CA ARG A 23 -2.34 -21.06 -14.64
C ARG A 23 -3.62 -20.33 -15.04
N SER A 24 -4.77 -20.89 -14.68
CA SER A 24 -6.09 -20.32 -14.99
C SER A 24 -7.08 -20.61 -13.86
N THR A 25 -8.18 -19.86 -13.84
CA THR A 25 -9.30 -20.11 -12.92
C THR A 25 -9.82 -21.54 -13.07
N SER A 26 -9.97 -22.04 -14.30
CA SER A 26 -10.45 -23.41 -14.55
C SER A 26 -9.50 -24.48 -14.02
N GLU A 27 -8.18 -24.26 -14.09
CA GLU A 27 -7.21 -25.18 -13.49
C GLU A 27 -7.29 -25.15 -11.97
N PHE A 28 -7.48 -23.97 -11.37
CA PHE A 28 -7.69 -23.83 -9.93
C PHE A 28 -8.94 -24.57 -9.47
N GLU A 29 -10.08 -24.36 -10.15
CA GLU A 29 -11.34 -25.04 -9.87
C GLU A 29 -11.22 -26.57 -10.04
N ALA A 30 -10.53 -27.03 -11.09
CA ALA A 30 -10.30 -28.45 -11.31
C ALA A 30 -9.47 -29.08 -10.18
N ARG A 31 -8.45 -28.37 -9.66
CA ARG A 31 -7.67 -28.85 -8.50
C ARG A 31 -8.50 -28.86 -7.22
N LEU A 32 -9.33 -27.83 -7.02
CA LEU A 32 -10.25 -27.74 -5.88
C LEU A 32 -11.27 -28.90 -5.88
N GLN A 33 -11.74 -29.32 -7.06
CA GLN A 33 -12.64 -30.47 -7.20
C GLN A 33 -11.92 -31.82 -7.07
N ALA A 34 -10.67 -31.92 -7.54
CA ALA A 34 -9.93 -33.17 -7.60
C ALA A 34 -9.30 -33.57 -6.25
N ASP A 35 -8.89 -32.62 -5.42
CA ASP A 35 -8.25 -32.88 -4.12
C ASP A 35 -8.99 -32.15 -2.99
N LEU A 36 -9.60 -32.95 -2.11
CA LEU A 36 -10.35 -32.47 -0.93
C LEU A 36 -9.48 -31.68 0.05
N ASN A 37 -8.15 -31.82 0.01
CA ASN A 37 -7.22 -31.06 0.87
C ASN A 37 -6.74 -29.75 0.23
N TYR A 38 -7.03 -29.52 -1.05
CA TYR A 38 -6.50 -28.39 -1.79
C TYR A 38 -6.90 -27.05 -1.17
N GLU A 39 -8.16 -26.92 -0.75
CA GLU A 39 -8.66 -25.73 -0.06
C GLU A 39 -7.87 -25.43 1.22
N ALA A 40 -7.73 -26.42 2.11
CA ALA A 40 -7.01 -26.27 3.36
C ALA A 40 -5.52 -25.92 3.13
N MET A 41 -4.91 -26.49 2.08
CA MET A 41 -3.53 -26.17 1.69
C MET A 41 -3.39 -24.73 1.21
N VAL A 42 -4.29 -24.27 0.34
CA VAL A 42 -4.31 -22.90 -0.18
C VAL A 42 -4.54 -21.89 0.94
N LEU A 43 -5.48 -22.16 1.84
CA LEU A 43 -5.75 -21.32 3.01
C LEU A 43 -4.54 -21.25 3.94
N LYS A 44 -3.96 -22.39 4.30
CA LYS A 44 -2.76 -22.44 5.15
C LYS A 44 -1.58 -21.68 4.54
N TYR A 45 -1.37 -21.82 3.23
CA TYR A 45 -0.34 -21.05 2.54
C TYR A 45 -0.63 -19.55 2.60
N SER A 46 -1.88 -19.16 2.34
CA SER A 46 -2.33 -17.76 2.29
C SER A 46 -2.21 -17.07 3.64
N GLU A 47 -2.67 -17.71 4.72
CA GLU A 47 -2.53 -17.25 6.11
C GLU A 47 -1.06 -17.21 6.56
N GLY A 48 -0.19 -18.00 5.93
CA GLY A 48 1.25 -17.99 6.20
C GLY A 48 2.02 -16.83 5.55
N ILE A 49 1.41 -16.10 4.61
CA ILE A 49 2.06 -14.98 3.90
C ILE A 49 1.37 -13.63 4.11
N VAL A 50 0.08 -13.64 4.45
CA VAL A 50 -0.72 -12.44 4.68
C VAL A 50 -1.56 -12.63 5.94
N SER A 51 -1.56 -11.60 6.80
CA SER A 51 -2.39 -11.53 8.00
C SER A 51 -3.30 -10.30 7.95
N ASN A 52 -4.54 -10.45 8.42
CA ASN A 52 -5.38 -9.30 8.83
C ASN A 52 -5.42 -9.14 10.35
N SER A 53 -4.67 -9.97 11.07
CA SER A 53 -4.65 -10.04 12.51
C SER A 53 -3.29 -9.66 13.06
N LEU A 54 -3.28 -9.00 14.21
CA LEU A 54 -2.03 -8.65 14.89
C LEU A 54 -1.34 -9.92 15.41
N SER A 55 -0.01 -9.87 15.45
CA SER A 55 0.84 -10.93 15.98
C SER A 55 0.75 -11.10 17.51
N ILE A 56 0.02 -10.21 18.20
CA ILE A 56 -0.27 -10.28 19.63
C ILE A 56 -1.76 -10.56 19.84
N ASP A 57 -2.11 -11.31 20.89
CA ASP A 57 -3.51 -11.64 21.17
C ASP A 57 -4.20 -10.48 21.90
N LEU A 58 -5.18 -9.87 21.23
CA LEU A 58 -5.94 -8.75 21.78
C LEU A 58 -6.85 -9.15 22.95
N LEU A 59 -7.38 -10.38 22.92
CA LEU A 59 -8.44 -10.82 23.81
C LEU A 59 -7.93 -11.49 25.08
N GLN A 60 -6.61 -11.75 25.17
CA GLN A 60 -5.97 -12.22 26.41
C GLN A 60 -5.65 -11.08 27.39
N THR A 61 -5.94 -9.82 27.03
CA THR A 61 -5.69 -8.69 27.92
C THR A 61 -6.83 -8.47 28.93
N PRO A 62 -6.51 -8.17 30.20
CA PRO A 62 -7.52 -7.85 31.20
C PRO A 62 -8.33 -6.61 30.80
N CYS A 63 -9.62 -6.60 31.16
CA CYS A 63 -10.45 -5.42 30.97
C CYS A 63 -9.90 -4.25 31.79
N LYS A 64 -9.65 -3.11 31.15
CA LYS A 64 -9.16 -1.91 31.87
C LYS A 64 -10.13 -1.40 32.96
N ALA A 65 -11.43 -1.66 32.81
CA ALA A 65 -12.44 -1.13 33.72
C ALA A 65 -12.69 -2.01 34.96
N CYS A 66 -12.57 -3.33 34.84
CA CYS A 66 -12.83 -4.27 35.95
C CYS A 66 -11.67 -5.20 36.29
N GLU A 67 -10.57 -5.11 35.54
CA GLU A 67 -9.32 -5.87 35.74
C GLU A 67 -9.48 -7.41 35.69
N HIS A 68 -10.61 -7.90 35.16
CA HIS A 68 -10.85 -9.33 35.05
C HIS A 68 -9.86 -9.99 34.07
N VAL A 69 -9.10 -10.99 34.52
CA VAL A 69 -7.98 -11.56 33.76
C VAL A 69 -8.44 -12.37 32.54
N ASP A 70 -9.50 -13.17 32.67
CA ASP A 70 -10.12 -13.91 31.56
C ASP A 70 -11.31 -13.12 31.00
N THR A 71 -11.06 -11.90 30.52
CA THR A 71 -12.11 -11.06 29.96
C THR A 71 -12.53 -11.60 28.60
N LYS A 72 -13.80 -12.01 28.49
CA LYS A 72 -14.41 -12.28 27.18
C LYS A 72 -15.08 -11.02 26.67
N TYR A 73 -14.60 -10.49 25.55
CA TYR A 73 -15.28 -9.41 24.84
C TYR A 73 -16.31 -9.97 23.87
N GLU A 74 -17.54 -9.47 23.96
CA GLU A 74 -18.60 -9.75 22.99
C GLU A 74 -18.53 -8.71 21.88
N ALA A 75 -18.51 -9.18 20.63
CA ALA A 75 -18.46 -8.31 19.46
C ALA A 75 -19.81 -7.63 19.21
N LEU A 76 -19.74 -6.37 18.77
CA LEU A 76 -20.90 -5.58 18.36
C LEU A 76 -20.82 -5.31 16.86
N ASP A 77 -21.97 -5.07 16.25
CA ASP A 77 -22.02 -4.66 14.86
C ASP A 77 -21.51 -3.21 14.72
N PRO A 78 -20.69 -2.91 13.70
CA PRO A 78 -20.23 -1.55 13.47
C PRO A 78 -21.44 -0.63 13.25
N PRO A 79 -21.53 0.51 13.97
CA PRO A 79 -22.60 1.48 13.70
C PRO A 79 -22.43 2.04 12.28
N LEU A 80 -23.54 2.38 11.60
CA LEU A 80 -23.49 2.94 10.23
C LEU A 80 -22.58 4.18 10.14
N THR A 81 -22.55 4.99 11.19
CA THR A 81 -21.69 6.17 11.29
C THR A 81 -20.19 5.84 11.26
N ALA A 82 -19.79 4.60 11.54
CA ALA A 82 -18.39 4.16 11.47
C ALA A 82 -17.85 4.10 10.03
N PHE A 83 -18.74 4.09 9.03
CA PHE A 83 -18.37 4.13 7.61
C PHE A 83 -18.41 5.55 7.04
N GLU A 84 -18.98 6.51 7.78
CA GLU A 84 -19.21 7.88 7.32
C GLU A 84 -18.06 8.79 7.75
N LYS A 85 -17.96 9.97 7.12
CA LYS A 85 -17.03 11.00 7.56
C LYS A 85 -17.47 11.50 8.95
N PRO A 86 -16.61 11.42 9.99
CA PRO A 86 -16.98 11.88 11.31
C PRO A 86 -17.32 13.38 11.28
N ARG A 87 -18.53 13.73 11.70
CA ARG A 87 -18.97 15.12 11.74
C ARG A 87 -18.28 15.84 12.90
N ARG A 88 -17.64 16.97 12.60
CA ARG A 88 -17.11 17.89 13.62
C ARG A 88 -18.16 18.98 13.83
N SER A 89 -18.88 18.94 14.95
CA SER A 89 -19.73 20.04 15.39
C SER A 89 -18.94 21.00 16.28
N GLU A 90 -19.34 22.27 16.36
CA GLU A 90 -18.70 23.25 17.24
C GLU A 90 -18.63 22.71 18.68
N GLY A 91 -17.39 22.59 19.20
CA GLY A 91 -17.14 22.16 20.58
C GLY A 91 -17.18 20.66 20.85
N VAL A 92 -17.54 19.80 19.89
CA VAL A 92 -17.59 18.33 20.11
C VAL A 92 -16.75 17.60 19.08
N LEU A 93 -15.67 16.97 19.56
CA LEU A 93 -14.84 16.09 18.74
C LEU A 93 -15.50 14.72 18.59
N PRO A 94 -15.46 14.13 17.39
CA PRO A 94 -15.97 12.77 17.19
C PRO A 94 -15.19 11.77 18.04
N LYS A 95 -15.81 10.65 18.36
CA LYS A 95 -15.22 9.56 19.14
C LYS A 95 -15.10 8.30 18.32
N GLU A 96 -14.15 7.45 18.71
CA GLU A 96 -13.99 6.11 18.15
C GLU A 96 -15.29 5.30 18.23
N PRO A 97 -15.70 4.63 17.14
CA PRO A 97 -16.86 3.75 17.15
C PRO A 97 -16.71 2.63 18.18
N ILE A 98 -17.79 2.35 18.90
CA ILE A 98 -17.87 1.24 19.84
C ILE A 98 -18.11 -0.05 19.05
N MET A 99 -17.30 -1.07 19.34
CA MET A 99 -17.22 -2.30 18.54
C MET A 99 -17.27 -3.58 19.40
N ALA A 100 -17.10 -3.46 20.71
CA ALA A 100 -17.18 -4.57 21.64
C ALA A 100 -17.71 -4.16 23.01
N LYS A 101 -18.13 -5.13 23.80
CA LYS A 101 -18.45 -4.96 25.23
C LYS A 101 -17.78 -6.05 26.07
N CYS A 102 -17.32 -5.71 27.26
CA CYS A 102 -16.81 -6.67 28.22
C CYS A 102 -17.94 -7.56 28.74
N GLY A 103 -17.84 -8.88 28.61
CA GLY A 103 -18.84 -9.83 29.10
C GLY A 103 -18.97 -9.89 30.63
N HIS A 104 -18.02 -9.31 31.38
CA HIS A 104 -18.06 -9.28 32.84
C HIS A 104 -18.72 -8.00 33.39
N CYS A 105 -18.19 -6.82 33.03
CA CYS A 105 -18.65 -5.52 33.55
C CYS A 105 -19.52 -4.72 32.57
N ASN A 106 -19.76 -5.24 31.36
CA ASN A 106 -20.49 -4.56 30.29
C ASN A 106 -19.90 -3.23 29.81
N THR A 107 -18.64 -2.93 30.14
CA THR A 107 -17.94 -1.76 29.61
C THR A 107 -17.86 -1.86 28.09
N MET A 108 -18.35 -0.83 27.41
CA MET A 108 -18.34 -0.68 25.96
C MET A 108 -16.99 -0.11 25.50
N VAL A 109 -16.36 -0.73 24.51
CA VAL A 109 -15.03 -0.36 24.04
C VAL A 109 -14.96 -0.30 22.50
N SER A 110 -14.04 0.52 21.98
CA SER A 110 -13.71 0.58 20.56
C SER A 110 -12.72 -0.52 20.16
N SER A 111 -12.61 -0.83 18.87
CA SER A 111 -11.57 -1.73 18.35
C SER A 111 -10.16 -1.18 18.63
N GLN A 112 -10.00 0.14 18.50
CA GLN A 112 -8.73 0.80 18.75
C GLN A 112 -8.31 0.71 20.22
N HIS A 113 -9.26 0.70 21.16
CA HIS A 113 -8.95 0.45 22.57
C HIS A 113 -8.37 -0.94 22.79
N LEU A 114 -8.93 -1.98 22.16
CA LEU A 114 -8.42 -3.35 22.27
C LEU A 114 -6.99 -3.47 21.73
N VAL A 115 -6.72 -2.88 20.56
CA VAL A 115 -5.37 -2.83 19.96
C VAL A 115 -4.39 -2.11 20.89
N ARG A 116 -4.73 -0.90 21.35
CA ARG A 116 -3.89 -0.09 22.25
C ARG A 116 -3.66 -0.78 23.59
N GLN A 117 -4.66 -1.47 24.13
CA GLN A 117 -4.55 -2.23 25.37
C GLN A 117 -3.57 -3.41 25.20
N ALA A 118 -3.69 -4.19 24.13
CA ALA A 118 -2.78 -5.29 23.83
C ALA A 118 -1.34 -4.80 23.66
N LEU A 119 -1.16 -3.76 22.84
CA LEU A 119 0.14 -3.14 22.63
C LEU A 119 0.78 -2.63 23.92
N PHE A 120 0.00 -2.01 24.81
CA PHE A 120 0.48 -1.55 26.11
C PHE A 120 0.95 -2.70 27.01
N HIS A 121 0.21 -3.82 27.04
CA HIS A 121 0.56 -4.99 27.86
C HIS A 121 1.76 -5.75 27.31
N SER A 122 1.88 -5.84 25.98
CA SER A 122 3.03 -6.46 25.29
C SER A 122 4.24 -5.53 25.19
N ARG A 123 4.12 -4.26 25.60
CA ARG A 123 5.22 -3.28 25.52
C ARG A 123 6.37 -3.66 26.45
N PRO A 124 7.61 -3.82 25.95
CA PRO A 124 8.78 -4.07 26.77
C PRO A 124 8.96 -3.02 27.87
N THR A 125 9.41 -3.47 29.04
CA THR A 125 9.73 -2.60 30.18
C THR A 125 11.08 -1.92 30.04
N VAL A 126 12.01 -2.55 29.31
CA VAL A 126 13.35 -2.03 28.98
C VAL A 126 13.47 -1.98 27.46
N TRP A 127 14.03 -0.89 26.94
CA TRP A 127 14.30 -0.72 25.53
C TRP A 127 15.60 0.08 25.30
N PRO A 128 16.45 -0.28 24.31
CA PRO A 128 16.37 -1.51 23.50
C PRO A 128 16.51 -2.77 24.36
N VAL A 129 15.94 -3.88 23.90
CA VAL A 129 16.05 -5.16 24.62
C VAL A 129 17.50 -5.65 24.55
N GLU A 130 18.05 -6.13 25.67
CA GLU A 130 19.40 -6.68 25.69
C GLU A 130 19.53 -7.85 24.69
N LEU A 131 20.34 -7.65 23.66
CA LEU A 131 20.61 -8.68 22.67
C LEU A 131 21.81 -9.54 23.12
N PRO A 132 21.76 -10.86 22.92
CA PRO A 132 22.94 -11.71 23.01
C PRO A 132 24.13 -11.12 22.20
N LYS A 133 25.30 -11.04 22.84
CA LYS A 133 26.52 -10.58 22.18
C LYS A 133 26.87 -11.54 21.04
N LEU A 134 27.11 -10.98 19.85
CA LEU A 134 27.59 -11.76 18.71
C LEU A 134 29.03 -12.22 18.96
N SER A 135 29.31 -13.50 18.71
CA SER A 135 30.68 -13.99 18.66
C SER A 135 31.38 -13.47 17.40
N HIS A 136 32.72 -13.32 17.44
CA HIS A 136 33.50 -12.94 16.25
C HIS A 136 33.20 -13.85 15.04
N SER A 137 33.07 -15.16 15.27
CA SER A 137 32.73 -16.12 14.23
C SER A 137 31.33 -15.89 13.63
N ALA A 138 30.34 -15.47 14.44
CA ALA A 138 29.01 -15.15 13.93
C ALA A 138 29.01 -13.86 13.08
N ILE A 139 29.79 -12.86 13.49
CA ILE A 139 30.00 -11.63 12.72
C ILE A 139 30.66 -11.95 11.37
N ASP A 140 31.74 -12.73 11.38
CA ASP A 140 32.44 -13.12 10.15
C ASP A 140 31.54 -13.94 9.22
N LYS A 141 30.69 -14.82 9.76
CA LYS A 141 29.70 -15.56 8.98
C LYS A 141 28.71 -14.62 8.29
N TYR A 142 28.14 -13.66 9.02
CA TYR A 142 27.21 -12.68 8.47
C TYR A 142 27.87 -11.84 7.36
N LEU A 143 29.08 -11.33 7.61
CA LEU A 143 29.83 -10.54 6.63
C LEU A 143 30.12 -11.36 5.37
N ASN A 144 30.48 -12.63 5.51
CA ASN A 144 30.75 -13.53 4.37
C ASN A 144 29.49 -13.82 3.55
N GLU A 145 28.34 -14.06 4.20
CA GLU A 145 27.06 -14.27 3.52
C GLU A 145 26.65 -13.02 2.73
N GLU A 146 26.76 -11.85 3.34
CA GLU A 146 26.46 -10.57 2.70
C GLU A 146 27.41 -10.29 1.54
N ALA A 147 28.71 -10.54 1.70
CA ALA A 147 29.69 -10.33 0.62
C ALA A 147 29.50 -11.31 -0.55
N SER A 148 29.11 -12.55 -0.28
CA SER A 148 28.75 -13.53 -1.31
C SER A 148 27.54 -13.06 -2.11
N PHE A 149 26.53 -12.54 -1.42
CA PHE A 149 25.35 -11.96 -2.04
C PHE A 149 25.71 -10.73 -2.89
N LEU A 150 26.49 -9.79 -2.35
CA LEU A 150 26.93 -8.61 -3.08
C LEU A 150 27.74 -8.96 -4.34
N LYS A 151 28.63 -9.94 -4.25
CA LYS A 151 29.38 -10.46 -5.40
C LYS A 151 28.47 -11.05 -6.49
N SER A 152 27.34 -11.63 -6.11
CA SER A 152 26.37 -12.18 -7.07
C SER A 152 25.57 -11.09 -7.81
N THR A 153 25.43 -9.91 -7.21
CA THR A 153 24.61 -8.79 -7.72
C THR A 153 25.42 -7.65 -8.33
N ALA A 154 26.65 -7.42 -7.87
CA ALA A 154 27.56 -6.44 -8.44
C ALA A 154 28.22 -7.02 -9.69
N GLY A 155 28.26 -6.25 -10.77
CA GLY A 155 29.00 -6.62 -11.98
C GLY A 155 30.52 -6.72 -11.72
N LYS A 156 31.32 -6.64 -12.78
CA LYS A 156 32.79 -6.87 -12.75
C LYS A 156 33.64 -5.96 -11.83
N GLU A 157 33.06 -4.99 -11.12
CA GLU A 157 33.75 -3.99 -10.27
C GLU A 157 33.54 -4.17 -8.75
N TYR A 158 33.25 -5.38 -8.27
CA TYR A 158 33.11 -5.63 -6.83
C TYR A 158 34.46 -5.82 -6.11
N ASP A 159 34.78 -4.94 -5.15
CA ASP A 159 35.91 -5.09 -4.22
C ASP A 159 35.40 -5.60 -2.85
N PRO A 160 35.62 -6.89 -2.53
CA PRO A 160 35.14 -7.50 -1.29
C PRO A 160 35.81 -6.94 -0.03
N GLU A 161 37.08 -6.53 -0.08
CA GLU A 161 37.79 -6.05 1.12
C GLU A 161 37.25 -4.67 1.53
N ARG A 162 37.08 -3.77 0.55
CA ARG A 162 36.48 -2.45 0.77
C ARG A 162 35.05 -2.55 1.31
N ALA A 163 34.24 -3.49 0.78
CA ALA A 163 32.87 -3.71 1.26
C ALA A 163 32.85 -4.25 2.70
N HIS A 164 33.72 -5.21 3.03
CA HIS A 164 33.87 -5.74 4.38
C HIS A 164 34.28 -4.66 5.39
N ASP A 165 35.28 -3.85 5.06
CA ASP A 165 35.78 -2.81 5.97
C ASP A 165 34.75 -1.69 6.21
N HIS A 166 34.01 -1.31 5.17
CA HIS A 166 32.93 -0.34 5.29
C HIS A 166 31.77 -0.87 6.17
N MET A 167 31.36 -2.12 5.97
CA MET A 167 30.32 -2.76 6.79
C MET A 167 30.77 -2.93 8.25
N ARG A 168 32.01 -3.38 8.47
CA ARG A 168 32.58 -3.54 9.81
C ARG A 168 32.68 -2.21 10.55
N SER A 169 33.15 -1.15 9.88
CA SER A 169 33.23 0.20 10.47
C SER A 169 31.85 0.74 10.83
N SER A 170 30.86 0.54 9.96
CA SER A 170 29.47 0.93 10.22
C SER A 170 28.86 0.17 11.40
N PHE A 171 29.11 -1.14 11.50
CA PHE A 171 28.63 -1.97 12.60
C PHE A 171 29.28 -1.58 13.94
N GLN A 172 30.59 -1.30 13.94
CA GLN A 172 31.29 -0.83 15.13
C GLN A 172 30.81 0.55 15.58
N ALA A 173 30.57 1.48 14.65
CA ALA A 173 30.00 2.79 14.95
C ALA A 173 28.58 2.69 15.51
N TYR A 174 27.75 1.80 14.95
CA TYR A 174 26.41 1.50 15.45
C TYR A 174 26.45 0.98 16.89
N LEU A 175 27.26 -0.04 17.17
CA LEU A 175 27.41 -0.61 18.51
C LEU A 175 27.95 0.41 19.53
N ALA A 176 28.88 1.29 19.11
CA ALA A 176 29.38 2.35 19.97
C ALA A 176 28.30 3.40 20.29
N GLY A 177 27.41 3.69 19.33
CA GLY A 177 26.28 4.61 19.50
C GLY A 177 25.17 4.05 20.40
N THR A 178 24.81 2.77 20.28
CA THR A 178 23.75 2.15 21.08
C THR A 178 24.12 2.03 22.56
N VAL A 179 25.38 1.69 22.87
CA VAL A 179 25.88 1.60 24.26
C VAL A 179 25.76 2.95 25.00
N HIS A 180 25.87 4.07 24.29
CA HIS A 180 25.70 5.41 24.87
C HIS A 180 24.23 5.79 25.10
N MET A 181 23.28 5.19 24.38
CA MET A 181 21.84 5.39 24.60
C MET A 181 21.29 4.51 25.73
N GLU A 182 21.72 3.25 25.79
CA GLU A 182 21.27 2.25 26.79
C GLU A 182 21.65 2.63 28.22
N SER A 183 22.79 3.29 28.41
CA SER A 183 23.31 3.72 29.71
C SER A 183 22.82 5.11 30.15
N ASN A 184 21.99 5.77 29.35
CA ASN A 184 21.50 7.10 29.64
C ASN A 184 20.26 7.04 30.56
N VAL A 185 20.42 7.50 31.81
CA VAL A 185 19.35 7.59 32.81
C VAL A 185 18.16 8.40 32.28
N ASP A 186 18.43 9.47 31.53
CA ASP A 186 17.40 10.33 30.93
C ASP A 186 16.52 9.56 29.93
N TYR A 187 17.08 8.56 29.24
CA TYR A 187 16.34 7.74 28.28
C TYR A 187 15.37 6.79 28.98
N GLN A 188 15.79 6.17 30.08
CA GLN A 188 14.92 5.27 30.86
C GLN A 188 13.79 6.05 31.55
N GLU A 189 14.07 7.26 32.07
CA GLU A 189 13.03 8.14 32.61
C GLU A 189 12.02 8.57 31.53
N LEU A 190 12.50 8.88 30.32
CA LEU A 190 11.66 9.19 29.17
C LEU A 190 10.75 8.01 28.77
N LEU A 191 11.26 6.77 28.80
CA LEU A 191 10.46 5.57 28.52
C LEU A 191 9.40 5.32 29.60
N ALA A 192 9.71 5.56 30.87
CA ALA A 192 8.76 5.46 31.97
C ALA A 192 7.63 6.50 31.84
N GLY A 193 7.99 7.75 31.54
CA GLY A 193 7.01 8.82 31.26
C GLY A 193 6.11 8.51 30.06
N ALA A 194 6.69 7.95 28.99
CA ALA A 194 5.92 7.51 27.83
C ALA A 194 4.92 6.41 28.20
N ARG A 195 5.32 5.41 28.99
CA ARG A 195 4.43 4.34 29.46
C ARG A 195 3.22 4.90 30.23
N ALA A 196 3.45 5.83 31.15
CA ALA A 196 2.36 6.46 31.91
C ALA A 196 1.38 7.22 30.99
N ASN A 197 1.91 7.92 29.97
CA ASN A 197 1.08 8.62 28.98
C ASN A 197 0.23 7.64 28.15
N LEU A 198 0.79 6.51 27.70
CA LEU A 198 0.03 5.47 27.00
C LEU A 198 -1.11 4.92 27.87
N GLU A 199 -0.84 4.70 29.15
CA GLU A 199 -1.84 4.23 30.10
C GLU A 199 -2.97 5.23 30.28
N GLU A 200 -2.66 6.51 30.51
CA GLU A 200 -3.67 7.57 30.69
C GLU A 200 -4.50 7.78 29.42
N SER A 201 -3.84 7.82 28.26
CA SER A 201 -4.47 8.07 26.97
C SER A 201 -5.30 6.89 26.44
N ASN A 202 -5.13 5.68 26.97
CA ASN A 202 -5.90 4.51 26.53
C ASN A 202 -7.32 4.45 27.12
N THR A 203 -8.22 5.35 26.70
CA THR A 203 -9.63 5.28 27.11
C THR A 203 -10.43 4.28 26.26
N ALA A 204 -11.59 3.85 26.77
CA ALA A 204 -12.48 2.90 26.10
C ALA A 204 -12.94 3.36 24.70
N SER A 205 -12.99 4.66 24.45
CA SER A 205 -13.27 5.26 23.15
C SER A 205 -12.67 6.67 23.13
N ASN A 206 -11.54 6.81 22.44
CA ASN A 206 -10.84 8.09 22.39
C ASN A 206 -11.59 9.10 21.52
N THR A 207 -11.50 10.38 21.90
CA THR A 207 -11.86 11.49 21.01
C THR A 207 -10.83 11.63 19.90
N TYR A 208 -11.26 12.17 18.75
CA TYR A 208 -10.38 12.41 17.62
C TYR A 208 -9.13 13.19 18.01
N VAL A 209 -7.99 12.62 17.66
CA VAL A 209 -6.68 13.26 17.65
C VAL A 209 -6.10 13.06 16.24
N ALA A 210 -5.33 14.02 15.77
CA ALA A 210 -4.64 13.86 14.48
C ALA A 210 -3.60 12.74 14.60
N PRO A 211 -3.39 11.90 13.58
CA PRO A 211 -2.46 10.76 13.66
C PRO A 211 -1.05 11.11 14.14
N ASP A 212 -0.54 12.29 13.76
CA ASP A 212 0.77 12.80 14.16
C ASP A 212 0.84 13.30 15.61
N LYS A 213 -0.29 13.29 16.31
CA LYS A 213 -0.44 13.67 17.72
C LYS A 213 -0.93 12.51 18.60
N ASP A 214 -1.14 11.34 18.02
CA ASP A 214 -1.58 10.17 18.76
C ASP A 214 -0.47 9.69 19.72
N PRO A 215 -0.77 9.48 21.01
CA PRO A 215 0.24 9.07 22.00
C PRO A 215 0.96 7.76 21.66
N PHE A 216 0.28 6.79 21.04
CA PHE A 216 0.90 5.54 20.61
C PHE A 216 1.83 5.81 19.42
N CYS A 217 1.41 6.61 18.44
CA CYS A 217 2.31 7.00 17.33
C CYS A 217 3.54 7.81 17.79
N LEU A 218 3.43 8.52 18.92
CA LEU A 218 4.51 9.32 19.50
C LEU A 218 5.39 8.55 20.50
N ASP A 219 5.05 7.30 20.82
CA ASP A 219 5.84 6.49 21.74
C ASP A 219 7.30 6.39 21.26
N PRO A 220 8.30 6.59 22.15
CA PRO A 220 9.70 6.58 21.76
C PRO A 220 10.15 5.27 21.11
N ILE A 221 9.66 4.13 21.60
CA ILE A 221 9.97 2.81 21.02
C ILE A 221 9.39 2.76 19.61
N TYR A 222 8.15 3.21 19.40
CA TYR A 222 7.48 3.11 18.11
C TYR A 222 8.16 3.99 17.05
N ARG A 223 8.57 5.19 17.45
CA ARG A 223 9.35 6.09 16.59
C ARG A 223 10.69 5.47 16.21
N GLU A 224 11.37 4.83 17.16
CA GLU A 224 12.61 4.12 16.89
C GLU A 224 12.37 2.95 15.93
N LEU A 225 11.37 2.10 16.19
CA LEU A 225 10.97 0.97 15.34
C LEU A 225 10.64 1.41 13.91
N SER A 226 10.02 2.58 13.75
CA SER A 226 9.72 3.13 12.42
C SER A 226 10.99 3.55 11.67
N SER A 227 12.04 3.95 12.39
CA SER A 227 13.31 4.43 11.82
C SER A 227 14.41 3.36 11.64
N MET A 228 14.41 2.29 12.44
CA MET A 228 15.53 1.33 12.51
C MET A 228 15.24 0.01 11.78
N PRO A 229 16.00 -0.40 10.74
CA PRO A 229 15.71 -1.63 10.02
C PRO A 229 15.84 -2.84 10.95
N PHE A 230 14.73 -3.53 11.22
CA PHE A 230 14.76 -4.84 11.87
C PHE A 230 14.82 -5.90 10.79
N GLY A 231 15.91 -6.66 10.77
CA GLY A 231 15.96 -7.86 9.95
C GLY A 231 14.92 -8.86 10.48
N PRO A 232 14.05 -9.44 9.64
CA PRO A 232 13.12 -10.49 10.06
C PRO A 232 13.84 -11.75 10.60
N ASN A 233 15.16 -11.84 10.38
CA ASN A 233 16.04 -12.89 10.90
C ASN A 233 16.92 -12.42 12.07
N GLU A 234 16.54 -11.35 12.78
CA GLU A 234 17.22 -10.99 14.04
C GLU A 234 16.84 -12.01 15.12
N THR A 235 17.40 -13.22 14.98
CA THR A 235 17.24 -14.39 15.85
C THR A 235 17.67 -14.15 17.30
N ARG A 236 18.24 -12.98 17.57
CA ARG A 236 18.66 -12.53 18.91
C ARG A 236 17.53 -11.88 19.70
N LEU A 237 16.45 -11.44 19.05
CA LEU A 237 15.31 -10.89 19.75
C LEU A 237 14.46 -12.02 20.35
N PRO A 238 13.98 -11.86 21.60
CA PRO A 238 12.97 -12.77 22.15
C PRO A 238 11.71 -12.80 21.27
N ASP A 239 11.08 -13.97 21.13
CA ASP A 239 9.88 -14.16 20.30
C ASP A 239 8.77 -13.16 20.65
N GLU A 240 8.52 -12.92 21.94
CA GLU A 240 7.54 -11.94 22.42
C GLU A 240 7.84 -10.52 21.93
N THR A 241 9.13 -10.14 21.89
CA THR A 241 9.56 -8.84 21.37
C THR A 241 9.34 -8.77 19.86
N VAL A 242 9.61 -9.86 19.12
CA VAL A 242 9.34 -9.91 17.67
C VAL A 242 7.85 -9.73 17.39
N LEU A 243 6.99 -10.45 18.13
CA LEU A 243 5.54 -10.30 18.01
C LEU A 243 5.08 -8.88 18.34
N PHE A 244 5.63 -8.25 19.37
CA PHE A 244 5.36 -6.85 19.71
C PHE A 244 5.81 -5.88 18.61
N VAL A 245 7.00 -6.06 18.04
CA VAL A 245 7.53 -5.22 16.96
C VAL A 245 6.63 -5.29 15.73
N ILE A 246 6.25 -6.50 15.30
CA ILE A 246 5.35 -6.70 14.15
C ILE A 246 4.00 -6.06 14.43
N ALA A 247 3.40 -6.31 15.60
CA ALA A 247 2.10 -5.75 15.97
C ALA A 247 2.13 -4.22 16.02
N THR A 248 3.20 -3.65 16.56
CA THR A 248 3.41 -2.20 16.64
C THR A 248 3.48 -1.61 15.23
N LEU A 249 4.33 -2.15 14.36
CA LEU A 249 4.46 -1.70 12.97
C LEU A 249 3.12 -1.83 12.23
N ALA A 250 2.39 -2.94 12.42
CA ALA A 250 1.10 -3.16 11.79
C ALA A 250 0.06 -2.14 12.26
N SER A 251 0.02 -1.84 13.57
CA SER A 251 -0.91 -0.88 14.16
C SER A 251 -0.69 0.56 13.67
N VAL A 252 0.55 0.92 13.31
CA VAL A 252 0.90 2.28 12.85
C VAL A 252 0.80 2.40 11.33
N LEU A 253 1.21 1.36 10.60
CA LEU A 253 1.40 1.43 9.15
C LEU A 253 0.25 0.81 8.35
N GLN A 254 -0.47 -0.16 8.92
CA GLN A 254 -1.52 -0.94 8.22
C GLN A 254 -2.94 -0.62 8.68
N VAL A 255 -3.08 0.22 9.71
CA VAL A 255 -4.39 0.65 10.20
C VAL A 255 -4.97 1.74 9.31
N HIS A 256 -6.17 1.48 8.82
CA HIS A 256 -7.05 2.51 8.31
C HIS A 256 -7.64 3.29 9.48
N TRP A 257 -7.32 4.58 9.60
CA TRP A 257 -7.82 5.39 10.71
C TRP A 257 -9.35 5.46 10.71
N TRP A 258 -9.95 5.21 11.88
CA TRP A 258 -11.40 5.25 12.08
C TRP A 258 -12.03 6.60 11.73
N SER A 259 -11.22 7.66 11.74
CA SER A 259 -11.68 9.00 11.42
C SER A 259 -11.76 9.29 9.92
N HIS A 260 -11.27 8.34 9.09
CA HIS A 260 -11.17 8.42 7.65
C HIS A 260 -10.35 9.62 7.13
N CYS A 261 -9.75 9.45 5.95
CA CYS A 261 -9.12 10.55 5.22
C CYS A 261 -10.03 11.02 4.07
N SER A 262 -9.69 12.14 3.44
CA SER A 262 -10.47 12.69 2.30
C SER A 262 -10.61 11.69 1.16
N SER A 263 -9.57 10.88 0.88
CA SER A 263 -9.61 9.87 -0.18
C SER A 263 -10.59 8.71 0.10
N CYS A 264 -11.09 8.56 1.33
CA CYS A 264 -12.17 7.61 1.63
C CYS A 264 -13.49 7.95 0.96
N PHE A 265 -13.70 9.24 0.67
CA PHE A 265 -14.96 9.79 0.20
C PHE A 265 -14.80 10.29 -1.25
N LYS A 266 -14.18 9.45 -2.08
CA LYS A 266 -14.19 9.57 -3.54
C LYS A 266 -15.27 8.66 -4.11
N GLN A 267 -15.86 9.03 -5.25
CA GLN A 267 -16.78 8.17 -5.95
C GLN A 267 -16.07 6.88 -6.37
N SER A 268 -16.72 5.75 -6.12
CA SER A 268 -16.21 4.41 -6.46
C SER A 268 -17.35 3.52 -6.93
N ARG A 269 -17.01 2.31 -7.41
CA ARG A 269 -17.99 1.26 -7.71
C ARG A 269 -18.91 0.98 -6.51
N ASN A 270 -18.34 1.00 -5.30
CA ASN A 270 -19.03 0.67 -4.05
C ASN A 270 -19.86 1.85 -3.50
N THR A 271 -19.41 3.10 -3.72
CA THR A 271 -19.97 4.29 -3.07
C THR A 271 -20.17 5.43 -4.06
N ARG A 272 -21.22 5.34 -4.88
CA ARG A 272 -21.55 6.35 -5.91
C ARG A 272 -21.77 7.77 -5.34
N GLY A 273 -22.23 7.88 -4.10
CA GLY A 273 -22.52 9.16 -3.43
C GLY A 273 -21.40 9.73 -2.56
N ALA A 274 -20.25 9.04 -2.44
CA ALA A 274 -19.14 9.43 -1.57
C ALA A 274 -19.50 9.71 -0.09
N GLN A 275 -20.65 9.22 0.39
CA GLN A 275 -21.11 9.40 1.78
C GLN A 275 -20.50 8.37 2.74
N MET A 276 -20.12 7.21 2.20
CA MET A 276 -19.48 6.12 2.94
C MET A 276 -18.07 5.89 2.43
N CYS A 277 -17.24 5.32 3.29
CA CYS A 277 -15.89 4.90 2.99
C CYS A 277 -15.91 3.92 1.81
N ARG A 278 -15.28 4.29 0.69
CA ARG A 278 -15.23 3.43 -0.50
C ARG A 278 -14.55 2.08 -0.30
N TYR A 279 -13.67 2.00 0.71
CA TYR A 279 -12.99 0.78 1.14
C TYR A 279 -13.84 -0.09 2.07
N LEU A 280 -15.05 0.37 2.42
CA LEU A 280 -15.96 -0.31 3.34
C LEU A 280 -15.31 -0.64 4.70
N ILE A 281 -14.47 0.28 5.20
CA ILE A 281 -13.91 0.21 6.55
C ILE A 281 -14.96 0.74 7.53
N PRO A 282 -15.26 0.03 8.65
CA PRO A 282 -14.60 -1.18 9.15
C PRO A 282 -14.95 -2.45 8.36
N ARG A 283 -13.96 -3.33 8.10
CA ARG A 283 -14.20 -4.59 7.38
C ARG A 283 -14.95 -5.57 8.27
N ALA A 284 -15.73 -6.44 7.63
CA ALA A 284 -16.39 -7.55 8.31
C ALA A 284 -15.36 -8.50 8.96
N ARG A 285 -15.69 -8.99 10.14
CA ARG A 285 -14.94 -10.05 10.84
C ARG A 285 -15.10 -11.38 10.12
N VAL A 286 -14.06 -12.20 10.19
CA VAL A 286 -14.00 -13.52 9.56
C VAL A 286 -13.39 -14.47 10.60
N GLU A 287 -14.19 -15.36 11.16
CA GLU A 287 -13.73 -16.29 12.22
C GLU A 287 -12.82 -17.40 11.66
N VAL A 288 -13.13 -17.88 10.46
CA VAL A 288 -12.40 -18.95 9.78
C VAL A 288 -12.13 -18.54 8.34
N GLY A 289 -10.87 -18.68 7.91
CA GLY A 289 -10.46 -18.39 6.55
C GLY A 289 -11.20 -19.27 5.54
N ARG A 290 -11.58 -18.70 4.39
CA ARG A 290 -12.29 -19.42 3.33
C ARG A 290 -11.98 -18.88 1.95
N ILE A 291 -12.14 -19.74 0.95
CA ILE A 291 -12.00 -19.37 -0.46
C ILE A 291 -13.31 -18.71 -0.91
N GLY A 292 -13.25 -17.42 -1.23
CA GLY A 292 -14.38 -16.69 -1.82
C GLY A 292 -14.46 -16.91 -3.34
N THR A 293 -15.38 -16.20 -3.99
CA THR A 293 -15.57 -16.32 -5.45
C THR A 293 -14.42 -15.73 -6.26
N SER A 294 -13.84 -14.62 -5.79
CA SER A 294 -12.79 -13.88 -6.51
C SER A 294 -11.50 -13.72 -5.70
N ALA A 295 -11.54 -13.95 -4.39
CA ALA A 295 -10.44 -13.73 -3.48
C ALA A 295 -10.51 -14.66 -2.26
N ILE A 296 -9.39 -14.83 -1.59
CA ILE A 296 -9.33 -15.55 -0.32
C ILE A 296 -9.71 -14.60 0.83
N LEU A 297 -10.71 -15.01 1.61
CA LEU A 297 -11.14 -14.30 2.80
C LEU A 297 -10.34 -14.83 3.99
N LEU A 298 -9.32 -14.08 4.40
CA LEU A 298 -8.48 -14.41 5.55
C LEU A 298 -9.19 -14.06 6.86
N VAL A 299 -8.81 -14.78 7.93
CA VAL A 299 -9.29 -14.52 9.30
C VAL A 299 -9.09 -13.05 9.67
N ARG A 300 -10.10 -12.47 10.33
CA ARG A 300 -10.07 -11.13 10.91
C ARG A 300 -10.85 -11.15 12.21
N ARG A 301 -10.17 -10.94 13.34
CA ARG A 301 -10.74 -11.08 14.66
C ARG A 301 -11.33 -9.76 15.14
N LEU A 302 -11.98 -9.81 16.30
CA LEU A 302 -12.49 -8.63 16.99
C LEU A 302 -11.33 -7.68 17.35
N GLY A 303 -11.49 -6.39 17.06
CA GLY A 303 -10.45 -5.37 17.29
C GLY A 303 -9.63 -5.03 16.04
N GLU A 304 -9.71 -5.86 15.00
CA GLU A 304 -8.85 -5.81 13.81
C GLU A 304 -9.61 -5.35 12.56
N GLU A 305 -10.83 -4.82 12.73
CA GLU A 305 -11.72 -4.39 11.64
C GLU A 305 -11.13 -3.27 10.77
N TYR A 306 -10.15 -2.54 11.30
CA TYR A 306 -9.47 -1.42 10.67
C TYR A 306 -8.09 -1.78 10.11
N ILE A 307 -7.64 -3.03 10.24
CA ILE A 307 -6.32 -3.47 9.77
C ILE A 307 -6.41 -3.99 8.33
N ASN A 308 -5.54 -3.48 7.46
CA ASN A 308 -5.37 -4.00 6.10
C ASN A 308 -4.63 -5.34 6.11
N GLY A 309 -4.75 -6.11 5.02
CA GLY A 309 -4.00 -7.35 4.86
C GLY A 309 -2.53 -7.04 4.66
N TYR A 310 -1.65 -7.53 5.54
CA TYR A 310 -0.23 -7.21 5.53
C TYR A 310 0.65 -8.45 5.59
N SER A 311 1.91 -8.31 5.20
CA SER A 311 2.93 -9.35 5.31
C SER A 311 4.02 -8.90 6.25
N ASP A 312 4.33 -9.70 7.27
CA ASP A 312 5.37 -9.41 8.27
C ASP A 312 6.73 -9.09 7.60
N VAL A 313 7.07 -9.82 6.54
CA VAL A 313 8.32 -9.64 5.79
C VAL A 313 8.35 -8.27 5.11
N ILE A 314 7.27 -7.90 4.43
CA ILE A 314 7.18 -6.60 3.73
C ILE A 314 7.13 -5.47 4.76
N LEU A 315 6.39 -5.66 5.85
CA LEU A 315 6.25 -4.70 6.94
C LEU A 315 7.58 -4.38 7.58
N CYS A 316 8.37 -5.39 7.96
CA CYS A 316 9.68 -5.20 8.59
C CYS A 316 10.72 -4.63 7.62
N ALA A 317 10.69 -5.05 6.36
CA ALA A 317 11.67 -4.62 5.35
C ALA A 317 11.42 -3.20 4.81
N PHE A 318 10.18 -2.89 4.45
CA PHE A 318 9.84 -1.64 3.76
C PHE A 318 9.16 -0.61 4.67
N LYS A 319 8.54 -1.05 5.77
CA LYS A 319 7.84 -0.18 6.73
C LYS A 319 6.88 0.80 6.07
N CYS A 320 6.16 0.29 5.09
CA CYS A 320 5.13 1.04 4.38
C CYS A 320 3.78 0.39 4.57
N ASN A 321 2.73 1.19 4.43
CA ASN A 321 1.39 0.67 4.21
C ASN A 321 1.39 -0.18 2.93
N HIS A 322 0.89 -1.41 3.04
CA HIS A 322 0.66 -2.30 1.92
C HIS A 322 -0.61 -3.09 2.19
N ASP A 323 -1.53 -3.10 1.24
CA ASP A 323 -2.75 -3.89 1.30
C ASP A 323 -2.62 -5.06 0.34
N ILE A 324 -2.49 -6.27 0.88
CA ILE A 324 -2.29 -7.49 0.11
C ILE A 324 -3.61 -8.23 0.00
N GLN A 325 -4.00 -8.50 -1.24
CA GLN A 325 -5.15 -9.34 -1.56
C GLN A 325 -4.69 -10.56 -2.35
N ILE A 326 -5.12 -11.75 -1.92
CA ILE A 326 -4.85 -13.00 -2.63
C ILE A 326 -6.03 -13.28 -3.54
N MET A 327 -5.81 -13.14 -4.84
CA MET A 327 -6.84 -13.20 -5.88
C MET A 327 -6.96 -14.61 -6.46
N ILE A 328 -8.18 -15.02 -6.78
CA ILE A 328 -8.50 -16.30 -7.42
C ILE A 328 -9.06 -16.00 -8.81
N GLY A 329 -8.18 -15.75 -9.78
CA GLY A 329 -8.58 -15.60 -11.19
C GLY A 329 -9.69 -14.57 -11.46
N GLY A 330 -10.33 -14.67 -12.63
CA GLY A 330 -11.52 -13.85 -12.96
C GLY A 330 -11.22 -12.40 -13.36
N ALA A 331 -12.30 -11.66 -13.66
CA ALA A 331 -12.24 -10.28 -14.14
C ALA A 331 -11.59 -9.34 -13.10
N GLU A 332 -11.89 -9.53 -11.82
CA GLU A 332 -11.32 -8.70 -10.75
C GLU A 332 -9.80 -8.86 -10.65
N MET A 333 -9.25 -10.07 -10.80
CA MET A 333 -7.80 -10.27 -10.86
C MET A 333 -7.20 -9.52 -12.06
N ALA A 334 -7.84 -9.57 -13.23
CA ALA A 334 -7.38 -8.86 -14.42
C ALA A 334 -7.38 -7.33 -14.20
N GLU A 335 -8.43 -6.78 -13.57
CA GLU A 335 -8.51 -5.36 -13.20
C GLU A 335 -7.39 -4.96 -12.22
N ARG A 336 -7.06 -5.80 -11.24
CA ARG A 336 -5.97 -5.55 -10.28
C ARG A 336 -4.59 -5.62 -10.93
N ILE A 337 -4.37 -6.58 -11.83
CA ILE A 337 -3.15 -6.67 -12.64
C ILE A 337 -3.03 -5.40 -13.51
N TYR A 338 -4.12 -5.00 -14.18
CA TYR A 338 -4.15 -3.78 -14.97
C TYR A 338 -3.82 -2.55 -14.12
N TYR A 339 -4.44 -2.41 -12.95
CA TYR A 339 -4.19 -1.33 -12.01
C TYR A 339 -2.72 -1.29 -11.57
N ALA A 340 -2.13 -2.40 -11.11
CA ALA A 340 -0.72 -2.44 -10.71
C ALA A 340 0.22 -2.11 -11.89
N CYS A 341 -0.08 -2.60 -13.09
CA CYS A 341 0.63 -2.27 -14.33
C CYS A 341 0.48 -0.79 -14.72
N LYS A 342 -0.66 -0.14 -14.45
CA LYS A 342 -0.87 1.30 -14.70
C LYS A 342 0.17 2.14 -13.96
N TYR A 343 0.55 1.77 -12.75
CA TYR A 343 1.58 2.49 -11.99
C TYR A 343 2.96 2.37 -12.64
N THR A 344 3.32 1.19 -13.17
CA THR A 344 4.58 1.02 -13.93
C THR A 344 4.64 1.87 -15.20
N THR A 345 3.49 2.36 -15.67
CA THR A 345 3.34 3.19 -16.88
C THR A 345 2.92 4.62 -16.57
N LYS A 346 2.82 4.99 -15.29
CA LYS A 346 2.53 6.36 -14.87
C LYS A 346 3.75 7.20 -15.23
N GLY A 347 3.58 8.16 -16.14
CA GLY A 347 4.64 9.09 -16.48
C GLY A 347 5.11 9.79 -15.22
N GLN A 348 6.40 9.73 -14.90
CA GLN A 348 6.95 10.56 -13.85
C GLN A 348 6.86 12.00 -14.33
N GLN A 349 5.97 12.78 -13.72
CA GLN A 349 5.83 14.19 -14.07
C GLN A 349 7.16 14.90 -13.76
N LYS A 350 7.93 15.21 -14.80
CA LYS A 350 8.87 16.32 -14.76
C LYS A 350 8.03 17.60 -14.79
N ARG A 351 7.51 18.01 -13.63
CA ARG A 351 6.88 19.33 -13.50
C ARG A 351 8.03 20.34 -13.47
N GLU A 352 8.41 20.83 -14.65
CA GLU A 352 9.17 22.08 -14.77
C GLU A 352 8.28 23.21 -14.27
N LEU A 353 8.86 24.10 -13.45
CA LEU A 353 8.17 25.22 -12.82
C LEU A 353 7.70 26.22 -13.89
N SER A 354 6.46 26.11 -14.37
CA SER A 354 5.86 27.11 -15.28
C SER A 354 4.95 28.11 -14.57
N THR A 355 4.68 27.97 -13.27
CA THR A 355 3.65 28.78 -12.57
C THR A 355 4.13 30.13 -12.03
N ALA A 356 5.20 30.71 -12.57
CA ALA A 356 5.67 32.04 -12.19
C ALA A 356 5.04 33.19 -13.00
N GLU A 357 4.30 32.92 -14.08
CA GLU A 357 3.89 33.98 -15.02
C GLU A 357 2.40 34.40 -14.93
N GLY A 358 1.57 33.69 -14.15
CA GLY A 358 0.15 34.02 -13.94
C GLY A 358 -0.09 34.98 -12.77
N GLY A 359 0.49 36.17 -12.80
CA GLY A 359 0.37 37.18 -11.74
C GLY A 359 -1.02 37.80 -11.64
N VAL A 360 -1.94 37.20 -10.88
CA VAL A 360 -3.07 37.93 -10.29
C VAL A 360 -2.68 38.30 -8.86
N ALA A 361 -2.60 39.60 -8.59
CA ALA A 361 -2.30 40.13 -7.27
C ALA A 361 -3.38 39.68 -6.26
N LEU A 362 -3.06 38.66 -5.45
CA LEU A 362 -3.86 38.28 -4.30
C LEU A 362 -3.65 39.34 -3.23
N SER A 363 -4.69 40.12 -2.91
CA SER A 363 -4.64 41.19 -1.91
C SER A 363 -4.52 40.68 -0.46
N ASP A 364 -4.41 39.37 -0.26
CA ASP A 364 -4.65 38.70 1.01
C ASP A 364 -3.38 37.95 1.44
N GLU A 365 -2.56 38.63 2.26
CA GLU A 365 -1.22 38.21 2.68
C GLU A 365 -1.18 36.79 3.26
N VAL A 366 -2.25 36.38 3.95
CA VAL A 366 -2.39 35.04 4.54
C VAL A 366 -2.52 33.96 3.45
N LYS A 367 -3.26 34.24 2.37
CA LYS A 367 -3.38 33.32 1.23
C LYS A 367 -2.07 33.21 0.47
N CYS A 368 -1.37 34.33 0.27
CA CYS A 368 -0.04 34.35 -0.31
C CYS A 368 0.95 33.51 0.51
N ARG A 369 1.02 33.72 1.83
CA ARG A 369 1.89 32.93 2.72
C ARG A 369 1.56 31.43 2.69
N ARG A 370 0.27 31.05 2.69
CA ARG A 370 -0.13 29.64 2.58
C ARG A 370 0.27 29.02 1.24
N ARG A 371 0.09 29.73 0.12
CA ARG A 371 0.51 29.25 -1.21
C ARG A 371 2.04 29.15 -1.32
N LEU A 372 2.77 30.14 -0.83
CA LEU A 372 4.24 30.13 -0.80
C LEU A 372 4.77 28.98 0.06
N ALA A 373 4.18 28.76 1.24
CA ALA A 373 4.50 27.63 2.10
C ALA A 373 4.18 26.29 1.42
N SER A 374 3.03 26.17 0.74
CA SER A 374 2.67 24.96 -0.02
C SER A 374 3.66 24.69 -1.16
N LEU A 375 4.07 25.72 -1.90
CA LEU A 375 5.06 25.61 -2.96
C LEU A 375 6.43 25.20 -2.40
N MET A 376 6.88 25.83 -1.32
CA MET A 376 8.10 25.43 -0.63
C MET A 376 8.02 23.99 -0.13
N PHE A 377 6.88 23.60 0.45
CA PHE A 377 6.63 22.24 0.92
C PHE A 377 6.66 21.22 -0.23
N ASP A 378 6.09 21.56 -1.39
CA ASP A 378 6.11 20.70 -2.58
C ASP A 378 7.51 20.61 -3.21
N MET A 379 8.30 21.68 -3.15
CA MET A 379 9.70 21.66 -3.58
C MET A 379 10.55 20.78 -2.65
N THR A 380 10.39 20.90 -1.33
CA THR A 380 11.17 20.11 -0.35
C THR A 380 10.67 18.67 -0.25
N ARG A 381 9.37 18.39 -0.46
CA ARG A 381 8.81 17.03 -0.49
C ARG A 381 9.49 16.16 -1.55
N LYS A 382 9.90 16.74 -2.68
CA LYS A 382 10.65 16.03 -3.74
C LYS A 382 12.11 15.73 -3.36
N GLN A 383 12.62 16.32 -2.28
CA GLN A 383 13.94 16.03 -1.70
C GLN A 383 13.86 15.00 -0.56
N GLU A 384 12.66 14.70 -0.04
CA GLU A 384 12.48 13.67 0.97
C GLU A 384 12.65 12.30 0.32
N ILE A 385 13.71 11.58 0.71
CA ILE A 385 13.98 10.21 0.30
C ILE A 385 13.62 9.33 1.50
N ALA A 386 12.90 8.23 1.25
CA ALA A 386 12.54 7.32 2.32
C ALA A 386 13.78 6.71 2.99
N GLY A 387 13.75 6.60 4.32
CA GLY A 387 14.85 6.07 5.13
C GLY A 387 15.45 4.76 4.58
N PRO A 388 14.65 3.73 4.22
CA PRO A 388 15.18 2.50 3.64
C PRO A 388 15.89 2.72 2.28
N LEU A 389 15.40 3.65 1.45
CA LEU A 389 16.02 3.98 0.17
C LEU A 389 17.33 4.76 0.35
N CYS A 390 17.37 5.69 1.32
CA CYS A 390 18.60 6.36 1.76
C CYS A 390 19.64 5.34 2.26
N ALA A 391 19.23 4.44 3.15
CA ALA A 391 20.12 3.41 3.70
C ALA A 391 20.67 2.51 2.60
N LEU A 392 19.83 2.09 1.64
CA LEU A 392 20.27 1.32 0.49
C LEU A 392 21.32 2.07 -0.33
N TYR A 393 21.07 3.34 -0.65
CA TYR A 393 22.00 4.16 -1.41
C TYR A 393 23.33 4.38 -0.67
N LEU A 394 23.29 4.68 0.63
CA LEU A 394 24.48 4.96 1.45
C LEU A 394 25.32 3.70 1.73
N LEU A 395 24.68 2.55 1.97
CA LEU A 395 25.38 1.30 2.31
C LEU A 395 25.84 0.49 1.10
N ARG A 396 25.25 0.72 -0.07
CA ARG A 396 25.43 -0.14 -1.26
C ARG A 396 25.74 0.62 -2.53
N GLU A 397 25.76 1.95 -2.51
CA GLU A 397 26.02 2.81 -3.67
C GLU A 397 25.08 2.53 -4.88
N SER A 398 23.92 1.89 -4.66
CA SER A 398 22.95 1.53 -5.70
C SER A 398 21.51 1.77 -5.22
N CYS A 399 20.66 2.27 -6.13
CA CYS A 399 19.22 2.45 -5.89
C CYS A 399 18.36 1.30 -6.45
N ALA A 400 18.99 0.23 -6.98
CA ALA A 400 18.30 -0.90 -7.57
C ALA A 400 18.88 -2.25 -7.14
N TYR A 401 18.00 -3.21 -6.88
CA TYR A 401 18.34 -4.60 -6.62
C TYR A 401 17.75 -5.50 -7.71
N THR A 402 18.58 -6.39 -8.26
CA THR A 402 18.14 -7.38 -9.25
C THR A 402 18.81 -8.72 -8.95
N SER A 403 18.03 -9.73 -8.56
CA SER A 403 18.53 -11.10 -8.39
C SER A 403 18.59 -11.88 -9.71
N HIS A 404 18.03 -11.33 -10.79
CA HIS A 404 17.89 -12.01 -12.07
C HIS A 404 18.18 -11.06 -13.23
N PHE A 405 18.65 -11.64 -14.34
CA PHE A 405 18.73 -10.92 -15.60
C PHE A 405 17.35 -10.84 -16.26
N TYR A 406 16.88 -9.63 -16.48
CA TYR A 406 15.62 -9.40 -17.17
C TYR A 406 15.80 -9.47 -18.68
N LYS A 407 14.90 -10.17 -19.37
CA LYS A 407 14.77 -10.09 -20.83
C LYS A 407 13.69 -9.08 -21.20
N LYS A 408 13.90 -8.37 -22.30
CA LYS A 408 12.86 -7.50 -22.87
C LYS A 408 11.69 -8.38 -23.33
N MET A 409 10.49 -8.03 -22.89
CA MET A 409 9.27 -8.61 -23.44
C MET A 409 8.98 -7.95 -24.78
N SER A 410 8.88 -8.73 -25.85
CA SER A 410 8.56 -8.19 -27.17
C SER A 410 7.05 -7.98 -27.29
N ILE A 411 6.61 -6.78 -26.92
CA ILE A 411 5.20 -6.37 -26.93
C ILE A 411 4.58 -6.58 -28.31
N ARG A 412 5.35 -6.35 -29.37
CA ARG A 412 4.90 -6.58 -30.74
C ARG A 412 4.48 -8.03 -30.98
N HIS A 413 5.25 -9.00 -30.51
CA HIS A 413 4.91 -10.42 -30.66
C HIS A 413 3.69 -10.80 -29.82
N VAL A 414 3.55 -10.23 -28.63
CA VAL A 414 2.35 -10.40 -27.80
C VAL A 414 1.12 -9.83 -28.50
N LEU A 415 1.20 -8.61 -29.04
CA LEU A 415 0.10 -7.98 -29.78
C LEU A 415 -0.24 -8.72 -31.08
N LYS A 416 0.76 -9.19 -31.84
CA LYS A 416 0.55 -10.04 -33.03
C LYS A 416 -0.16 -11.34 -32.65
N PHE A 417 0.29 -11.99 -31.57
CA PHE A 417 -0.33 -13.21 -31.09
C PHE A 417 -1.81 -12.98 -30.74
N LEU A 418 -2.11 -11.93 -29.97
CA LEU A 418 -3.47 -11.54 -29.61
C LEU A 418 -4.32 -11.16 -30.83
N HIS A 419 -3.73 -10.48 -31.81
CA HIS A 419 -4.41 -10.09 -33.05
C HIS A 419 -4.72 -11.29 -33.96
N GLN A 420 -3.84 -12.29 -34.00
CA GLN A 420 -3.99 -13.49 -34.84
C GLN A 420 -4.87 -14.57 -34.20
N HIS A 421 -5.03 -14.56 -32.87
CA HIS A 421 -5.82 -15.54 -32.13
C HIS A 421 -7.05 -14.85 -31.52
N SER A 422 -8.05 -14.57 -32.36
CA SER A 422 -9.35 -13.98 -31.97
C SER A 422 -10.16 -14.82 -30.99
N ASP A 423 -9.80 -16.11 -30.86
CA ASP A 423 -10.41 -17.08 -29.94
C ASP A 423 -9.81 -17.01 -28.53
N THR A 424 -8.88 -16.09 -28.29
CA THR A 424 -8.42 -15.79 -26.94
C THR A 424 -9.49 -14.98 -26.19
N PRO A 425 -9.66 -15.17 -24.87
CA PRO A 425 -10.64 -14.42 -24.07
C PRO A 425 -10.31 -12.91 -23.97
N PHE A 426 -9.23 -12.47 -24.61
CA PHE A 426 -8.74 -11.10 -24.64
C PHE A 426 -8.84 -10.55 -26.07
N GLN A 427 -10.05 -10.18 -26.49
CA GLN A 427 -10.18 -9.42 -27.73
C GLN A 427 -9.59 -8.04 -27.51
N LEU A 428 -8.58 -7.66 -28.31
CA LEU A 428 -8.23 -6.25 -28.41
C LEU A 428 -9.46 -5.56 -29.00
N GLU A 429 -10.15 -4.73 -28.20
CA GLU A 429 -11.11 -3.81 -28.76
C GLU A 429 -10.35 -2.88 -29.71
N VAL A 430 -10.52 -3.11 -31.02
CA VAL A 430 -10.13 -2.14 -32.01
C VAL A 430 -11.06 -0.97 -31.78
N ALA A 431 -10.55 0.07 -31.11
CA ALA A 431 -11.23 1.35 -31.04
C ALA A 431 -11.24 1.93 -32.46
N THR A 432 -12.17 1.46 -33.31
CA THR A 432 -12.53 2.14 -34.55
C THR A 432 -13.29 3.39 -34.17
N ASN A 433 -12.59 4.38 -33.60
CA ASN A 433 -13.13 5.73 -33.50
C ASN A 433 -13.02 6.40 -34.87
N ILE A 434 -13.80 5.86 -35.80
CA ILE A 434 -14.33 6.60 -36.94
C ILE A 434 -15.85 6.46 -36.85
N LYS A 435 -16.45 6.95 -35.76
CA LYS A 435 -17.89 7.21 -35.77
C LYS A 435 -18.14 8.36 -36.75
N GLY A 436 -18.61 8.01 -37.94
CA GLY A 436 -19.36 8.93 -38.79
C GLY A 436 -20.55 9.43 -37.99
N ILE A 437 -20.68 10.75 -37.89
CA ILE A 437 -21.80 11.39 -37.20
C ILE A 437 -23.06 11.07 -37.99
N THR A 438 -23.91 10.19 -37.46
CA THR A 438 -25.33 10.19 -37.79
C THR A 438 -26.08 9.91 -36.51
N ARG A 439 -26.76 10.95 -36.02
CA ARG A 439 -27.57 10.99 -34.80
C ARG A 439 -28.75 10.01 -34.94
N PRO A 440 -29.04 9.17 -33.93
CA PRO A 440 -30.42 8.78 -33.67
C PRO A 440 -30.86 9.19 -32.26
N GLN A 441 -32.18 9.28 -32.14
CA GLN A 441 -32.97 9.93 -31.11
C GLN A 441 -33.01 9.16 -29.77
N LEU A 442 -33.34 9.91 -28.72
CA LEU A 442 -33.72 9.43 -27.39
C LEU A 442 -34.73 8.26 -27.46
N GLY A 443 -34.52 7.25 -26.60
CA GLY A 443 -35.49 6.24 -26.21
C GLY A 443 -35.26 5.83 -24.76
N GLU A 444 -36.34 5.84 -23.98
CA GLU A 444 -36.45 5.51 -22.56
C GLU A 444 -36.27 4.00 -22.25
N CYS A 445 -36.27 3.68 -20.94
CA CYS A 445 -36.53 2.38 -20.28
C CYS A 445 -35.31 1.42 -20.15
N ASP A 446 -35.11 0.66 -19.07
CA ASP A 446 -35.88 0.41 -17.85
C ASP A 446 -34.96 -0.21 -16.78
N ALA A 447 -35.33 -0.02 -15.51
CA ALA A 447 -34.69 -0.66 -14.36
C ALA A 447 -35.17 -2.11 -14.17
N SER A 448 -34.26 -3.05 -13.95
CA SER A 448 -34.50 -4.19 -13.05
C SER A 448 -33.26 -5.06 -12.83
N HIS A 449 -33.04 -5.38 -11.55
CA HIS A 449 -32.34 -6.54 -10.98
C HIS A 449 -30.89 -6.85 -11.42
N ILE A 450 -29.97 -6.89 -10.45
CA ILE A 450 -29.07 -8.03 -10.16
C ILE A 450 -28.26 -7.74 -8.87
N GLU A 451 -28.00 -8.82 -8.15
CA GLU A 451 -27.61 -8.98 -6.75
C GLU A 451 -26.23 -8.43 -6.36
N SER A 452 -26.11 -8.03 -5.09
CA SER A 452 -24.93 -7.42 -4.49
C SER A 452 -23.91 -8.47 -4.00
N SER A 453 -22.79 -8.62 -4.72
CA SER A 453 -21.58 -9.27 -4.21
C SER A 453 -20.63 -8.22 -3.62
N ASN A 454 -20.42 -8.31 -2.31
CA ASN A 454 -19.61 -7.42 -1.50
C ASN A 454 -18.11 -7.76 -1.67
N ASP A 455 -17.47 -7.27 -2.74
CA ASP A 455 -16.01 -7.34 -2.90
C ASP A 455 -15.49 -6.06 -3.55
N GLY A 456 -14.75 -5.26 -2.79
CA GLY A 456 -14.11 -4.06 -3.31
C GLY A 456 -13.25 -3.33 -2.28
N SER A 457 -11.96 -3.63 -2.25
CA SER A 457 -10.92 -2.84 -1.58
C SER A 457 -10.21 -1.96 -2.61
N GLU A 458 -10.73 -0.79 -2.95
CA GLU A 458 -10.06 0.15 -3.87
C GLU A 458 -8.96 0.96 -3.16
N SER A 459 -7.90 0.32 -2.69
CA SER A 459 -6.75 0.84 -1.91
C SER A 459 -5.95 1.97 -2.61
N ASP A 460 -6.44 3.22 -2.67
CA ASP A 460 -5.56 4.40 -2.76
C ASP A 460 -5.14 4.86 -1.36
N SER A 461 -3.84 5.01 -1.14
CA SER A 461 -3.29 5.83 -0.06
C SER A 461 -3.60 7.31 -0.30
N SER A 462 -3.87 8.04 0.78
CA SER A 462 -4.31 9.43 0.77
C SER A 462 -3.28 10.40 0.18
N ASP A 463 -3.48 10.78 -1.07
CA ASP A 463 -2.96 12.03 -1.61
C ASP A 463 -3.78 13.20 -1.06
N LEU A 464 -3.10 14.14 -0.40
CA LEU A 464 -3.53 15.53 -0.34
C LEU A 464 -3.34 16.10 -1.76
N GLU A 465 -4.29 15.85 -2.65
CA GLU A 465 -4.38 16.53 -3.94
C GLU A 465 -4.76 17.99 -3.67
N SER A 466 -3.86 18.91 -3.98
CA SER A 466 -4.22 20.29 -4.29
C SER A 466 -4.80 20.31 -5.69
N ASP A 467 -5.96 20.94 -5.82
CA ASP A 467 -6.71 21.17 -7.06
C ASP A 467 -5.80 21.51 -8.25
N ASP A 468 -5.81 20.67 -9.28
CA ASP A 468 -5.42 21.10 -10.63
C ASP A 468 -6.71 21.54 -11.33
N GLU A 469 -6.88 22.86 -11.45
CA GLU A 469 -7.86 23.45 -12.37
C GLU A 469 -7.48 23.06 -13.81
N GLU A 470 -8.45 22.52 -14.54
CA GLU A 470 -8.36 22.31 -15.98
C GLU A 470 -8.26 23.66 -16.70
N ASP A 471 -7.06 24.04 -17.12
CA ASP A 471 -6.85 25.15 -18.04
C ASP A 471 -7.15 24.67 -19.47
N THR A 472 -8.43 24.75 -19.87
CA THR A 472 -8.87 24.47 -21.24
C THR A 472 -8.46 25.60 -22.18
N SER A 473 -7.36 25.41 -22.90
CA SER A 473 -7.05 26.18 -24.11
C SER A 473 -7.07 25.26 -25.34
N PRO A 474 -8.00 25.45 -26.29
CA PRO A 474 -8.06 24.61 -27.49
C PRO A 474 -6.96 25.02 -28.48
N LEU A 475 -5.90 24.24 -28.56
CA LEU A 475 -4.96 24.29 -29.69
C LEU A 475 -5.64 23.65 -30.91
N ALA A 476 -6.02 24.47 -31.88
CA ALA A 476 -6.52 24.00 -33.17
C ALA A 476 -5.44 23.19 -33.90
N GLY A 477 -5.64 21.88 -34.03
CA GLY A 477 -4.82 21.02 -34.87
C GLY A 477 -5.00 21.33 -36.37
N PRO A 478 -4.01 20.97 -37.22
CA PRO A 478 -4.04 21.29 -38.64
C PRO A 478 -5.19 20.57 -39.36
N SER A 479 -5.75 21.25 -40.37
CA SER A 479 -6.83 20.77 -41.23
C SER A 479 -6.50 19.41 -41.87
N ARG A 480 -7.46 18.48 -41.81
CA ARG A 480 -7.37 17.13 -42.41
C ARG A 480 -7.02 17.21 -43.91
N PRO A 481 -6.09 16.38 -44.43
CA PRO A 481 -5.98 16.13 -45.85
C PRO A 481 -7.15 15.27 -46.34
N GLU A 482 -7.60 15.49 -47.57
CA GLU A 482 -8.66 14.73 -48.24
C GLU A 482 -8.37 13.22 -48.23
N LYS A 483 -9.41 12.41 -48.08
CA LYS A 483 -9.34 10.94 -47.99
C LYS A 483 -8.62 10.37 -49.22
N SER A 484 -7.35 10.00 -49.05
CA SER A 484 -6.59 9.22 -50.03
C SER A 484 -7.15 7.79 -50.10
N THR A 485 -7.46 7.31 -51.30
CA THR A 485 -7.88 5.92 -51.57
C THR A 485 -6.72 4.92 -51.51
N LEU A 486 -5.47 5.40 -51.34
CA LEU A 486 -4.27 4.57 -51.29
C LEU A 486 -3.76 4.29 -49.86
N PHE A 487 -4.20 5.07 -48.87
CA PHE A 487 -3.79 4.90 -47.47
C PHE A 487 -5.02 4.82 -46.57
N VAL A 488 -5.26 3.64 -46.00
CA VAL A 488 -6.26 3.46 -44.95
C VAL A 488 -5.65 3.98 -43.64
N PRO A 489 -6.31 4.90 -42.93
CA PRO A 489 -5.87 5.25 -41.58
C PRO A 489 -6.03 4.03 -40.67
N VAL A 490 -4.91 3.41 -40.31
CA VAL A 490 -4.82 2.34 -39.31
C VAL A 490 -4.47 2.96 -37.96
N GLY A 491 -5.00 2.38 -36.88
CA GLY A 491 -4.67 2.84 -35.54
C GLY A 491 -3.17 2.71 -35.27
N PRO A 492 -2.56 3.57 -34.42
CA PRO A 492 -1.12 3.50 -34.13
C PRO A 492 -0.63 2.12 -33.66
N ALA A 493 -1.48 1.35 -32.98
CA ALA A 493 -1.19 -0.02 -32.56
C ALA A 493 -1.21 -1.02 -33.75
N GLU A 494 -2.18 -0.91 -34.66
CA GLU A 494 -2.28 -1.75 -35.86
C GLU A 494 -1.13 -1.47 -36.83
N ASP A 495 -0.76 -0.20 -37.00
CA ASP A 495 0.44 0.18 -37.76
C ASP A 495 1.71 -0.44 -37.14
N TYR A 496 1.87 -0.35 -35.81
CA TYR A 496 3.02 -0.94 -35.11
C TYR A 496 3.09 -2.47 -35.24
N ILE A 497 1.95 -3.17 -35.20
CA ILE A 497 1.85 -4.63 -35.40
C ILE A 497 2.32 -5.04 -36.80
N ASN A 498 1.92 -4.26 -37.82
CA ASN A 498 2.06 -4.62 -39.24
C ASN A 498 3.36 -4.14 -39.90
N ARG A 499 4.15 -3.28 -39.25
CA ARG A 499 5.47 -2.83 -39.76
C ARG A 499 6.45 -4.00 -39.99
N PRO A 500 7.40 -3.91 -40.93
CA PRO A 500 8.44 -4.94 -41.11
C PRO A 500 9.32 -5.14 -39.87
N ASP A 501 9.81 -6.37 -39.63
CA ASP A 501 10.63 -6.71 -38.44
C ASP A 501 11.90 -5.84 -38.33
N GLY A 502 12.55 -5.52 -39.44
CA GLY A 502 13.73 -4.65 -39.46
C GLY A 502 13.48 -3.19 -39.10
N MET A 503 12.22 -2.73 -39.04
CA MET A 503 11.85 -1.33 -38.76
C MET A 503 11.26 -1.12 -37.36
N CYS A 504 10.84 -2.17 -36.66
CA CYS A 504 10.34 -2.03 -35.29
C CYS A 504 11.47 -2.16 -34.28
N LYS A 505 11.69 -1.09 -33.52
CA LYS A 505 12.43 -1.18 -32.28
C LYS A 505 11.57 -1.90 -31.24
N ASP A 506 12.18 -2.76 -30.42
CA ASP A 506 11.56 -3.26 -29.21
C ASP A 506 11.19 -2.05 -28.33
N ILE A 507 9.90 -1.89 -28.06
CA ILE A 507 9.38 -0.88 -27.13
C ILE A 507 9.09 -1.53 -25.79
N SER A 508 9.35 -0.81 -24.71
CA SER A 508 8.96 -1.23 -23.36
C SER A 508 7.45 -1.08 -23.15
N TRP A 509 6.92 -1.72 -22.10
CA TRP A 509 5.49 -1.62 -21.73
C TRP A 509 5.08 -0.19 -21.39
N PHE A 510 5.99 0.54 -20.75
CA PHE A 510 5.88 1.97 -20.50
C PHE A 510 5.73 2.77 -21.80
N GLU A 511 6.60 2.53 -22.78
CA GLU A 511 6.57 3.25 -24.06
C GLU A 511 5.33 2.91 -24.88
N PHE A 512 4.92 1.64 -24.89
CA PHE A 512 3.68 1.22 -25.54
C PHE A 512 2.47 1.97 -24.96
N THR A 513 2.34 1.95 -23.63
CA THR A 513 1.21 2.57 -22.94
C THR A 513 1.21 4.10 -23.10
N SER A 514 2.37 4.73 -22.98
CA SER A 514 2.49 6.19 -23.03
C SER A 514 2.36 6.76 -24.44
N LYS A 515 2.94 6.10 -25.46
CA LYS A 515 2.99 6.63 -26.83
C LYS A 515 1.83 6.14 -27.70
N PHE A 516 1.29 4.95 -27.44
CA PHE A 516 0.28 4.33 -28.32
C PHE A 516 -1.08 4.18 -27.64
N PHE A 517 -1.13 3.76 -26.38
CA PHE A 517 -2.41 3.54 -25.69
C PHE A 517 -3.07 4.86 -25.24
N ARG A 518 -2.35 5.72 -24.49
CA ARG A 518 -2.90 7.00 -23.99
C ARG A 518 -3.20 8.01 -25.11
N ALA A 519 -2.42 8.02 -26.18
CA ALA A 519 -2.65 8.87 -27.34
C ALA A 519 -4.02 8.62 -27.99
N ASN A 520 -4.54 7.38 -27.91
CA ASN A 520 -5.86 7.02 -28.43
C ASN A 520 -7.02 7.35 -27.47
N CYS A 521 -6.74 7.62 -26.18
CA CYS A 521 -7.75 8.05 -25.20
C CYS A 521 -7.83 9.58 -25.05
N ALA A 522 -6.77 10.33 -25.39
CA ALA A 522 -6.72 11.78 -25.22
C ALA A 522 -7.70 12.56 -26.12
N ASP A 523 -8.23 11.93 -27.19
CA ASP A 523 -9.30 12.48 -28.03
C ASP A 523 -10.71 12.12 -27.55
N GLY A 524 -10.83 11.28 -26.52
CA GLY A 524 -12.08 10.97 -25.84
C GLY A 524 -12.34 11.95 -24.70
N THR A 525 -12.74 13.18 -25.03
CA THR A 525 -13.46 13.99 -24.04
C THR A 525 -14.68 13.20 -23.59
N SER A 526 -14.74 12.94 -22.29
CA SER A 526 -15.87 12.39 -21.58
C SER A 526 -17.17 13.03 -22.06
N SER A 527 -17.93 12.30 -22.85
CA SER A 527 -19.37 12.48 -22.99
C SER A 527 -20.04 11.15 -22.66
N ASP A 528 -20.08 10.81 -21.39
CA ASP A 528 -21.19 10.08 -20.78
C ASP A 528 -21.21 10.46 -19.29
N LYS A 529 -22.25 11.24 -18.95
CA LYS A 529 -22.64 11.65 -17.60
C LYS A 529 -23.54 10.60 -16.97
#